data_AF-A0A2N7Q6F7-F1
#
_entry.id   AF-A0A2N7Q6F7-F1
#
_cell.length_a   1.000
_cell.length_b   1.000
_cell.length_c   1.000
_cell.angle_alpha   90.00
_cell.angle_beta   90.00
_cell.angle_gamma   90.00
#
_symmetry.space_group_name_H-M   'P 1'
#
loop_
_entity.id
_entity.type
_entity.pdbx_description
1 polymer ?
#
loop_
_entity_poly.entity_id
_entity_poly.type
_entity_poly.pdbx_seq_one_letter_code
_entity_poly.pdbx_strand_id
1 'polypeptide(L)'
;MSDNSIILYPSNWLYNAGVIGLLLVREKAGEAVEKDLMSDGSCQIPDDYFAPLQINTRRIPKAIINLVNELVSNEDLKEWLNNDNQTKYEKYYTELGDFGFKFIRAGNKLFASKTPYQNLVQLSEWQSYEYAELVREIPRLIAVDTGSPCNLCGRYAILVQTPQSKLQQRLCKLQSTHLKDLGPSIGEFPNGFWGLSQSMGICYLCSFLIIHHHIALIRLSDGSEIFINAPSFQVMYYLNKFARQVFSVLSFEEMRSKRNILAISIIEYATKIQTTLGMWTGMNIEIVSRHGSQVDFFSLPYNVIQLISDRRIAGLLSQIGEFSILNHVLDEDFSQLVEIGYRLLRIGLKRYSERGKAENDYVNRMLHLNENKNNPARVAEQVFKLCALIEEKQKRRENYEYIRNTRG
;
A
#
# COMPACT_ATOMS: atom_id res chain seq x y z
N MET A 1 11.21 22.57 -22.40
CA MET A 1 11.81 21.76 -21.31
C MET A 1 11.37 20.34 -21.59
N SER A 2 12.29 19.48 -22.01
CA SER A 2 11.99 18.06 -22.24
C SER A 2 11.93 17.39 -20.88
N ASP A 3 10.74 17.07 -20.40
CA ASP A 3 10.55 16.44 -19.10
C ASP A 3 11.05 14.99 -19.13
N ASN A 4 12.34 14.80 -18.84
CA ASN A 4 13.00 13.51 -18.66
C ASN A 4 12.46 12.83 -17.40
N SER A 5 11.28 12.24 -17.53
CA SER A 5 10.61 11.53 -16.44
C SER A 5 9.89 10.29 -16.96
N ILE A 6 9.92 9.26 -16.12
CA ILE A 6 9.22 8.00 -16.31
C ILE A 6 7.82 8.15 -15.73
N ILE A 7 6.79 8.00 -16.57
CA ILE A 7 5.39 8.05 -16.11
C ILE A 7 4.89 6.63 -15.82
N LEU A 8 4.29 6.43 -14.65
CA LEU A 8 3.74 5.17 -14.19
C LEU A 8 2.21 5.27 -14.04
N TYR A 9 1.50 4.23 -14.45
CA TYR A 9 0.04 4.13 -14.29
C TYR A 9 -0.31 2.93 -13.41
N PRO A 10 -1.30 3.03 -12.51
CA PRO A 10 -1.77 1.91 -11.71
C PRO A 10 -2.15 0.70 -12.58
N SER A 11 -1.80 -0.49 -12.13
CA SER A 11 -2.09 -1.77 -12.78
C SER A 11 -2.52 -2.78 -11.70
N ASN A 12 -1.90 -3.96 -11.63
CA ASN A 12 -2.13 -4.96 -10.60
C ASN A 12 -1.51 -4.58 -9.25
N TRP A 13 -2.01 -5.21 -8.18
CA TRP A 13 -1.59 -4.90 -6.81
C TRP A 13 -0.09 -5.07 -6.55
N LEU A 14 0.56 -6.09 -7.13
CA LEU A 14 1.98 -6.37 -6.89
C LEU A 14 2.85 -5.25 -7.47
N TYR A 15 2.53 -4.84 -8.70
CA TYR A 15 3.15 -3.68 -9.32
C TYR A 15 2.89 -2.41 -8.54
N ASN A 16 1.64 -2.17 -8.15
CA ASN A 16 1.25 -0.97 -7.42
C ASN A 16 1.95 -0.89 -6.06
N ALA A 17 2.04 -2.01 -5.33
CA ALA A 17 2.82 -2.11 -4.10
C ALA A 17 4.31 -1.86 -4.35
N GLY A 18 4.87 -2.33 -5.47
CA GLY A 18 6.24 -2.01 -5.88
C GLY A 18 6.47 -0.51 -6.09
N VAL A 19 5.55 0.18 -6.76
CA VAL A 19 5.62 1.63 -6.96
C VAL A 19 5.49 2.38 -5.63
N ILE A 20 4.50 2.05 -4.80
CA ILE A 20 4.35 2.67 -3.47
C ILE A 20 5.58 2.41 -2.60
N GLY A 21 6.14 1.20 -2.64
CA GLY A 21 7.36 0.85 -1.92
C GLY A 21 8.54 1.73 -2.35
N LEU A 22 8.70 1.96 -3.66
CA LEU A 22 9.71 2.87 -4.17
C LEU A 22 9.49 4.31 -3.71
N LEU A 23 8.25 4.80 -3.69
CA LEU A 23 7.93 6.14 -3.18
C LEU A 23 8.28 6.27 -1.69
N LEU A 24 8.00 5.26 -0.87
CA LEU A 24 8.38 5.25 0.54
C LEU A 24 9.91 5.28 0.73
N VAL A 25 10.66 4.55 -0.11
CA VAL A 25 12.13 4.59 -0.12
C VAL A 25 12.65 5.99 -0.45
N ARG A 26 12.06 6.65 -1.45
CA ARG A 26 12.41 8.03 -1.83
C ARG A 26 12.07 9.05 -0.74
N GLU A 27 10.89 8.94 -0.15
CA GLU A 27 10.45 9.80 0.95
C GLU A 27 11.42 9.70 2.14
N LYS A 28 11.80 8.49 2.54
CA LYS A 28 12.75 8.27 3.63
C LYS A 28 14.16 8.77 3.33
N ALA A 29 14.52 8.86 2.05
CA ALA A 29 15.75 9.52 1.60
C ALA A 29 15.65 11.06 1.59
N GLY A 30 14.51 11.63 2.04
CA GLY A 30 14.28 13.08 2.13
C GLY A 30 13.74 13.70 0.84
N GLU A 31 13.26 12.92 -0.12
CA GLU A 31 12.66 13.45 -1.34
C GLU A 31 11.19 13.84 -1.13
N ALA A 32 10.79 14.99 -1.70
CA ALA A 32 9.39 15.41 -1.75
C ALA A 32 8.65 14.63 -2.84
N VAL A 33 8.12 13.46 -2.50
CA VAL A 33 7.46 12.53 -3.44
C VAL A 33 6.03 12.94 -3.79
N GLU A 34 5.38 13.76 -2.96
CA GLU A 34 3.99 14.17 -3.18
C GLU A 34 3.81 14.99 -4.47
N LYS A 35 4.84 15.72 -4.89
CA LYS A 35 4.84 16.48 -6.16
C LYS A 35 4.83 15.58 -7.40
N ASP A 36 5.26 14.34 -7.23
CA ASP A 36 5.36 13.35 -8.31
C ASP A 36 4.04 12.57 -8.48
N LEU A 37 3.09 12.73 -7.55
CA LEU A 37 1.76 12.14 -7.58
C LEU A 37 0.81 13.04 -8.36
N MET A 38 0.41 12.58 -9.55
CA MET A 38 -0.36 13.38 -10.49
C MET A 38 -1.86 13.29 -10.19
N SER A 39 -2.59 14.34 -10.56
CA SER A 39 -4.03 14.43 -10.34
C SER A 39 -4.83 13.44 -11.19
N ASP A 40 -4.25 12.93 -12.29
CA ASP A 40 -4.82 11.88 -13.13
C ASP A 40 -4.63 10.46 -12.57
N GLY A 41 -4.04 10.33 -11.38
CA GLY A 41 -3.76 9.07 -10.71
C GLY A 41 -2.44 8.41 -11.09
N SER A 42 -1.71 8.97 -12.05
CA SER A 42 -0.36 8.53 -12.43
C SER A 42 0.71 9.01 -11.44
N CYS A 43 1.93 8.50 -11.59
CA CYS A 43 3.09 8.93 -10.84
C CYS A 43 4.26 9.19 -11.80
N GLN A 44 5.03 10.24 -11.54
CA GLN A 44 6.25 10.53 -12.29
C GLN A 44 7.50 10.11 -11.49
N ILE A 45 8.51 9.57 -12.16
CA ILE A 45 9.82 9.33 -11.57
C ILE A 45 10.84 10.06 -12.43
N PRO A 46 11.57 11.05 -11.88
CA PRO A 46 12.63 11.73 -12.60
C PRO A 46 13.70 10.75 -13.10
N ASP A 47 14.18 10.91 -14.34
CA ASP A 47 15.22 10.03 -14.89
C ASP A 47 16.52 10.11 -14.09
N ASP A 48 16.82 11.29 -13.52
CA ASP A 48 17.99 11.52 -12.68
C ASP A 48 17.96 10.73 -11.36
N TYR A 49 16.81 10.14 -10.99
CA TYR A 49 16.72 9.19 -9.89
C TYR A 49 17.58 7.93 -10.12
N PHE A 50 17.81 7.57 -11.38
CA PHE A 50 18.68 6.45 -11.77
C PHE A 50 20.12 6.88 -12.04
N ALA A 51 20.42 8.19 -11.96
CA ALA A 51 21.76 8.69 -12.19
C ALA A 51 22.74 8.20 -11.10
N PRO A 52 23.99 7.92 -11.48
CA PRO A 52 25.00 7.48 -10.53
C PRO A 52 25.50 8.63 -9.64
N LEU A 53 25.62 8.35 -8.34
CA LEU A 53 26.33 9.18 -7.38
C LEU A 53 27.71 8.58 -7.07
N GLN A 54 28.70 9.43 -6.86
CA GLN A 54 30.03 9.00 -6.43
C GLN A 54 29.96 8.61 -4.95
N ILE A 55 30.25 7.35 -4.64
CA ILE A 55 30.39 6.83 -3.29
C ILE A 55 31.81 6.30 -3.15
N ASN A 56 32.64 7.04 -2.41
CA ASN A 56 34.07 6.79 -2.29
C ASN A 56 34.72 6.64 -3.68
N THR A 57 35.11 5.43 -4.10
CA THR A 57 35.79 5.19 -5.39
C THR A 57 34.87 4.75 -6.53
N ARG A 58 33.61 4.39 -6.24
CA ARG A 58 32.67 3.83 -7.21
C ARG A 58 31.50 4.78 -7.48
N ARG A 59 30.83 4.55 -8.61
CA ARG A 59 29.61 5.24 -9.02
C ARG A 59 28.43 4.29 -8.87
N ILE A 60 27.49 4.60 -7.98
CA ILE A 60 26.33 3.75 -7.69
C ILE A 60 25.06 4.56 -7.95
N PRO A 61 24.03 4.02 -8.63
CA PRO A 61 22.77 4.72 -8.85
C PRO A 61 22.14 5.20 -7.57
N LYS A 62 21.62 6.43 -7.59
CA LYS A 62 20.87 7.00 -6.46
C LYS A 62 19.74 6.08 -6.00
N ALA A 63 19.01 5.47 -6.94
CA ALA A 63 17.98 4.47 -6.66
C ALA A 63 18.47 3.29 -5.79
N ILE A 64 19.68 2.79 -6.03
CA ILE A 64 20.29 1.69 -5.25
C ILE A 64 20.73 2.18 -3.88
N ILE A 65 21.31 3.37 -3.80
CA ILE A 65 21.74 3.97 -2.53
C ILE A 65 20.53 4.12 -1.58
N ASN A 66 19.43 4.66 -2.09
CA ASN A 66 18.22 4.85 -1.30
C ASN A 66 17.64 3.51 -0.84
N LEU A 67 17.54 2.50 -1.73
CA LEU A 67 17.08 1.16 -1.36
C LEU A 67 17.96 0.51 -0.27
N VAL A 68 19.28 0.61 -0.40
CA VAL A 68 20.21 0.04 0.58
C VAL A 68 20.05 0.70 1.96
N ASN A 69 19.92 2.02 1.99
CA ASN A 69 19.74 2.75 3.25
C ASN A 69 18.39 2.46 3.91
N GLU A 70 17.34 2.18 3.13
CA GLU A 70 16.05 1.77 3.67
C GLU A 70 16.10 0.35 4.26
N LEU A 71 16.79 -0.58 3.61
CA LEU A 71 16.84 -1.98 4.04
C LEU A 71 17.73 -2.24 5.25
N VAL A 72 18.70 -1.36 5.49
CA VAL A 72 19.75 -1.55 6.50
C VAL A 72 19.82 -0.34 7.41
N SER A 73 19.17 -0.44 8.56
CA SER A 73 19.34 0.52 9.66
C SER A 73 20.75 0.45 10.23
N ASN A 74 21.19 1.52 10.90
CA ASN A 74 22.49 1.53 11.56
C ASN A 74 22.58 0.50 12.69
N GLU A 75 21.46 0.16 13.32
CA GLU A 75 21.38 -0.87 14.36
C GLU A 75 21.59 -2.28 13.79
N ASP A 76 20.84 -2.63 12.73
CA ASP A 76 21.01 -3.91 12.02
C ASP A 76 22.45 -4.07 11.49
N LEU A 77 23.05 -2.97 11.01
CA LEU A 77 24.43 -3.00 10.55
C LEU A 77 25.41 -3.33 11.68
N LYS A 78 25.27 -2.69 12.85
CA LYS A 78 26.15 -2.93 14.00
C LYS A 78 26.03 -4.36 14.51
N GLU A 79 24.82 -4.90 14.58
CA GLU A 79 24.60 -6.29 14.99
C GLU A 79 25.21 -7.30 14.01
N TRP A 80 25.14 -7.00 12.71
CA TRP A 80 25.67 -7.88 11.67
C TRP A 80 27.21 -7.78 11.52
N LEU A 81 27.80 -6.62 11.78
CA LEU A 81 29.22 -6.35 11.54
C LEU A 81 30.11 -6.86 12.70
N ASN A 82 30.28 -8.17 12.76
CA ASN A 82 31.30 -8.82 13.59
C ASN A 82 32.67 -8.87 12.91
N ASN A 83 33.71 -9.27 13.65
CA ASN A 83 35.09 -9.35 13.13
C ASN A 83 35.21 -10.20 11.85
N ASP A 84 34.46 -11.29 11.76
CA ASP A 84 34.46 -12.19 10.62
C ASP A 84 33.89 -11.51 9.36
N ASN A 85 32.73 -10.86 9.49
CA ASN A 85 32.09 -10.14 8.38
C ASN A 85 32.89 -8.91 7.97
N GLN A 86 33.48 -8.20 8.93
CA GLN A 86 34.35 -7.06 8.64
C GLN A 86 35.53 -7.47 7.78
N THR A 87 36.22 -8.56 8.14
CA THR A 87 37.35 -9.11 7.37
C THR A 87 36.88 -9.62 6.01
N LYS A 88 35.80 -10.41 5.99
CA LYS A 88 35.27 -11.02 4.76
C LYS A 88 34.86 -10.00 3.70
N TYR A 89 34.34 -8.85 4.12
CA TYR A 89 33.78 -7.83 3.23
C TYR A 89 34.60 -6.54 3.18
N GLU A 90 35.84 -6.55 3.68
CA GLU A 90 36.75 -5.41 3.72
C GLU A 90 36.93 -4.75 2.34
N LYS A 91 36.97 -5.54 1.26
CA LYS A 91 37.03 -5.02 -0.12
C LYS A 91 35.93 -3.98 -0.40
N TYR A 92 34.71 -4.23 0.06
CA TYR A 92 33.57 -3.32 -0.19
C TYR A 92 33.69 -2.06 0.64
N TYR A 93 34.27 -2.13 1.84
CA TYR A 93 34.61 -0.95 2.62
C TYR A 93 35.67 -0.10 1.90
N THR A 94 36.71 -0.73 1.35
CA THR A 94 37.73 -0.01 0.57
C THR A 94 37.14 0.67 -0.67
N GLU A 95 36.18 0.04 -1.34
CA GLU A 95 35.57 0.58 -2.56
C GLU A 95 34.51 1.67 -2.28
N LEU A 96 33.70 1.51 -1.23
CA LEU A 96 32.48 2.29 -0.96
C LEU A 96 32.44 2.97 0.42
N GLY A 97 33.45 2.81 1.26
CA GLY A 97 33.46 3.26 2.65
C GLY A 97 32.45 2.50 3.51
N ASP A 98 31.91 3.16 4.55
CA ASP A 98 30.88 2.57 5.43
C ASP A 98 29.65 2.05 4.67
N PHE A 99 29.31 2.70 3.54
CA PHE A 99 28.24 2.26 2.67
C PHE A 99 28.49 0.88 2.07
N GLY A 100 29.74 0.46 1.90
CA GLY A 100 30.09 -0.87 1.39
C GLY A 100 29.54 -2.01 2.24
N PHE A 101 29.60 -1.89 3.57
CA PHE A 101 29.01 -2.90 4.46
C PHE A 101 27.48 -2.89 4.38
N LYS A 102 26.85 -1.70 4.29
CA LYS A 102 25.39 -1.61 4.07
C LYS A 102 24.97 -2.24 2.75
N PHE A 103 25.71 -1.98 1.68
CA PHE A 103 25.48 -2.53 0.36
C PHE A 103 25.48 -4.05 0.39
N ILE A 104 26.47 -4.66 1.05
CA ILE A 104 26.53 -6.11 1.19
C ILE A 104 25.41 -6.66 2.08
N ARG A 105 25.12 -6.01 3.21
CA ARG A 105 24.05 -6.43 4.11
C ARG A 105 22.69 -6.39 3.41
N ALA A 106 22.41 -5.37 2.61
CA ALA A 106 21.19 -5.28 1.80
C ALA A 106 21.11 -6.43 0.79
N GLY A 107 22.19 -6.72 0.06
CA GLY A 107 22.25 -7.88 -0.84
C GLY A 107 22.02 -9.21 -0.12
N ASN A 108 22.57 -9.37 1.08
CA ASN A 108 22.35 -10.55 1.92
C ASN A 108 20.91 -10.69 2.39
N LYS A 109 20.16 -9.58 2.55
CA LYS A 109 18.74 -9.60 2.93
C LYS A 109 17.82 -9.93 1.75
N LEU A 110 18.19 -9.52 0.53
CA LEU A 110 17.34 -9.69 -0.66
C LEU A 110 17.66 -10.93 -1.50
N PHE A 111 18.94 -11.28 -1.63
CA PHE A 111 19.44 -12.17 -2.69
C PHE A 111 20.26 -13.37 -2.20
N ALA A 112 20.54 -13.49 -0.90
CA ALA A 112 21.22 -14.66 -0.34
C ALA A 112 20.32 -15.91 -0.35
N SER A 113 20.89 -17.07 -0.01
CA SER A 113 20.10 -18.30 0.11
C SER A 113 18.93 -18.14 1.10
N LYS A 114 17.76 -18.62 0.71
CA LYS A 114 16.49 -18.55 1.45
C LYS A 114 15.95 -17.13 1.68
N THR A 115 16.33 -16.18 0.84
CA THR A 115 15.79 -14.81 0.86
C THR A 115 14.77 -14.58 -0.26
N PRO A 116 13.95 -13.49 -0.20
CA PRO A 116 12.77 -13.34 -1.06
C PRO A 116 13.07 -13.31 -2.57
N TYR A 117 14.23 -12.77 -2.98
CA TYR A 117 14.53 -12.49 -4.39
C TYR A 117 15.76 -13.22 -4.91
N GLN A 118 16.24 -14.26 -4.19
CA GLN A 118 17.43 -15.04 -4.56
C GLN A 118 17.42 -15.60 -6.00
N ASN A 119 16.23 -15.82 -6.57
CA ASN A 119 16.07 -16.40 -7.90
C ASN A 119 15.95 -15.31 -8.99
N LEU A 120 15.65 -14.06 -8.60
CA LEU A 120 15.59 -12.91 -9.50
C LEU A 120 17.01 -12.39 -9.76
N VAL A 121 17.74 -12.05 -8.70
CA VAL A 121 19.13 -11.59 -8.73
C VAL A 121 19.97 -12.52 -7.85
N GLN A 122 21.08 -13.01 -8.39
CA GLN A 122 22.03 -13.82 -7.62
C GLN A 122 22.90 -12.91 -6.76
N LEU A 123 23.25 -13.37 -5.56
CA LEU A 123 24.10 -12.59 -4.65
C LEU A 123 25.44 -12.18 -5.30
N SER A 124 26.01 -13.02 -6.16
CA SER A 124 27.25 -12.71 -6.89
C SER A 124 27.10 -11.54 -7.87
N GLU A 125 25.92 -11.37 -8.47
CA GLU A 125 25.63 -10.30 -9.44
C GLU A 125 25.33 -8.97 -8.73
N TRP A 126 24.84 -9.03 -7.49
CA TRP A 126 24.80 -7.88 -6.60
C TRP A 126 26.22 -7.47 -6.17
N GLN A 127 27.01 -8.44 -5.70
CA GLN A 127 28.38 -8.25 -5.24
C GLN A 127 29.36 -7.78 -6.33
N SER A 128 29.11 -8.13 -7.60
CA SER A 128 29.87 -7.65 -8.75
C SER A 128 29.43 -6.26 -9.25
N TYR A 129 28.39 -5.67 -8.63
CA TYR A 129 27.72 -4.44 -9.07
C TYR A 129 26.94 -4.53 -10.39
N GLU A 130 26.85 -5.71 -11.02
CA GLU A 130 26.16 -5.90 -12.30
C GLU A 130 24.70 -5.43 -12.23
N TYR A 131 23.98 -5.78 -11.15
CA TYR A 131 22.60 -5.34 -10.97
C TYR A 131 22.48 -3.82 -10.80
N ALA A 132 23.41 -3.19 -10.08
CA ALA A 132 23.41 -1.74 -9.90
C ALA A 132 23.66 -1.04 -11.25
N GLU A 133 24.59 -1.52 -12.07
CA GLU A 133 24.81 -0.97 -13.40
C GLU A 133 23.58 -1.12 -14.31
N LEU A 134 22.86 -2.25 -14.25
CA LEU A 134 21.60 -2.39 -15.00
C LEU A 134 20.52 -1.41 -14.55
N VAL A 135 20.42 -1.16 -13.24
CA VAL A 135 19.45 -0.20 -12.69
C VAL A 135 19.73 1.21 -13.18
N ARG A 136 21.01 1.59 -13.32
CA ARG A 136 21.43 2.86 -13.94
C ARG A 136 20.87 3.04 -15.35
N GLU A 137 20.82 1.96 -16.11
CA GLU A 137 20.44 1.95 -17.53
C GLU A 137 18.92 1.94 -17.76
N ILE A 138 18.10 1.81 -16.71
CA ILE A 138 16.64 1.68 -16.83
C ILE A 138 16.01 2.76 -17.72
N PRO A 139 16.28 4.08 -17.55
CA PRO A 139 15.67 5.10 -18.40
C PRO A 139 15.96 4.89 -19.89
N ARG A 140 17.20 4.52 -20.23
CA ARG A 140 17.60 4.21 -21.61
C ARG A 140 16.94 2.95 -22.12
N LEU A 141 16.84 1.91 -21.29
CA LEU A 141 16.28 0.62 -21.66
C LEU A 141 14.77 0.68 -21.92
N ILE A 142 14.02 1.51 -21.18
CA ILE A 142 12.57 1.61 -21.39
C ILE A 142 12.16 2.62 -22.46
N ALA A 143 13.07 3.49 -22.90
CA ALA A 143 12.84 4.42 -24.01
C ALA A 143 12.77 3.72 -25.38
N VAL A 144 13.19 2.45 -25.44
CA VAL A 144 13.15 1.63 -26.66
C VAL A 144 11.75 1.04 -26.84
N ASP A 145 11.06 1.41 -27.91
CA ASP A 145 9.69 0.96 -28.20
C ASP A 145 9.63 -0.31 -29.08
N THR A 146 10.75 -1.03 -29.20
CA THR A 146 10.83 -2.26 -30.00
C THR A 146 10.69 -3.48 -29.10
N GLY A 147 9.45 -3.95 -28.88
CA GLY A 147 9.18 -5.19 -28.15
C GLY A 147 7.72 -5.36 -27.77
N SER A 148 7.38 -6.53 -27.21
CA SER A 148 6.05 -6.75 -26.63
C SER A 148 5.87 -5.92 -25.35
N PRO A 149 4.67 -5.38 -25.07
CA PRO A 149 4.42 -4.64 -23.84
C PRO A 149 4.61 -5.54 -22.61
N CYS A 150 5.19 -4.97 -21.56
CA CYS A 150 5.38 -5.62 -20.26
C CYS A 150 4.03 -6.15 -19.73
N ASN A 151 3.97 -7.43 -19.37
CA ASN A 151 2.74 -8.02 -18.84
C ASN A 151 2.36 -7.49 -17.45
N LEU A 152 3.26 -6.76 -16.77
CA LEU A 152 3.01 -6.24 -15.43
C LEU A 152 2.49 -4.79 -15.45
N CYS A 153 3.18 -3.87 -16.14
CA CYS A 153 2.75 -2.46 -16.24
C CYS A 153 1.96 -2.14 -17.51
N GLY A 154 1.93 -3.03 -18.51
CA GLY A 154 1.22 -2.85 -19.77
C GLY A 154 1.82 -1.80 -20.72
N ARG A 155 2.89 -1.09 -20.33
CA ARG A 155 3.38 0.10 -21.04
C ARG A 155 4.74 -0.09 -21.71
N TYR A 156 5.77 -0.41 -20.94
CA TYR A 156 7.15 -0.42 -21.45
C TYR A 156 7.48 -1.74 -22.13
N ALA A 157 8.28 -1.69 -23.19
CA ALA A 157 8.67 -2.87 -23.95
C ALA A 157 9.50 -3.84 -23.11
N ILE A 158 9.28 -5.13 -23.33
CA ILE A 158 10.16 -6.20 -22.84
C ILE A 158 11.32 -6.29 -23.83
N LEU A 159 12.51 -5.88 -23.40
CA LEU A 159 13.72 -6.01 -24.20
C LEU A 159 14.24 -7.45 -24.15
N VAL A 160 13.66 -8.30 -25.01
CA VAL A 160 14.07 -9.71 -25.18
C VAL A 160 15.14 -9.87 -26.26
N GLN A 161 15.34 -8.90 -27.15
CA GLN A 161 15.98 -9.20 -28.43
C GLN A 161 17.51 -9.42 -28.38
N THR A 162 18.24 -9.00 -27.33
CA THR A 162 19.65 -9.42 -27.13
C THR A 162 20.09 -9.29 -25.65
N PRO A 163 19.68 -10.19 -24.75
CA PRO A 163 20.18 -10.18 -23.39
C PRO A 163 21.67 -10.58 -23.37
N GLN A 164 22.52 -9.65 -22.93
CA GLN A 164 23.98 -9.77 -22.91
C GLN A 164 24.50 -10.56 -21.71
N SER A 165 23.66 -10.80 -20.70
CA SER A 165 24.01 -11.57 -19.50
C SER A 165 22.87 -12.46 -19.01
N LYS A 166 23.20 -13.45 -18.16
CA LYS A 166 22.21 -14.30 -17.49
C LYS A 166 21.26 -13.49 -16.59
N LEU A 167 21.77 -12.43 -15.96
CA LEU A 167 20.95 -11.52 -15.16
C LEU A 167 19.90 -10.83 -16.02
N GLN A 168 20.31 -10.26 -17.16
CA GLN A 168 19.39 -9.62 -18.10
C GLN A 168 18.27 -10.57 -18.56
N GLN A 169 18.58 -11.85 -18.82
CA GLN A 169 17.58 -12.86 -19.18
C GLN A 169 16.55 -13.09 -18.07
N ARG A 170 17.00 -13.18 -16.81
CA ARG A 170 16.10 -13.39 -15.66
C ARG A 170 15.25 -12.16 -15.35
N LEU A 171 15.80 -10.95 -15.50
CA LEU A 171 15.05 -9.72 -15.23
C LEU A 171 13.94 -9.44 -16.25
N CYS A 172 14.03 -9.97 -17.47
CA CYS A 172 12.98 -9.84 -18.49
C CYS A 172 11.85 -10.86 -18.35
N LYS A 173 11.95 -11.81 -17.41
CA LYS A 173 10.99 -12.91 -17.25
C LYS A 173 10.64 -13.10 -15.78
N LEU A 174 9.40 -12.82 -15.40
CA LEU A 174 8.90 -13.13 -14.06
C LEU A 174 8.36 -14.56 -14.02
N GLN A 175 8.79 -15.34 -13.05
CA GLN A 175 8.36 -16.72 -12.81
C GLN A 175 7.94 -16.88 -11.35
N SER A 176 7.11 -17.88 -11.02
CA SER A 176 6.70 -18.14 -9.64
C SER A 176 7.89 -18.34 -8.69
N THR A 177 8.97 -18.95 -9.18
CA THR A 177 10.23 -19.13 -8.43
C THR A 177 10.89 -17.82 -8.03
N HIS A 178 10.63 -16.70 -8.72
CA HIS A 178 11.19 -15.38 -8.39
C HIS A 178 10.48 -14.73 -7.20
N LEU A 179 9.28 -15.19 -6.85
CA LEU A 179 8.45 -14.72 -5.75
C LEU A 179 7.82 -15.94 -5.07
N LYS A 180 8.61 -16.66 -4.27
CA LYS A 180 8.16 -17.87 -3.54
C LYS A 180 6.91 -17.63 -2.71
N ASP A 181 6.70 -16.37 -2.29
CA ASP A 181 5.55 -15.96 -1.49
C ASP A 181 4.25 -15.80 -2.32
N LEU A 182 4.35 -15.75 -3.66
CA LEU A 182 3.22 -15.44 -4.57
C LEU A 182 2.89 -16.56 -5.56
N GLY A 183 3.58 -17.70 -5.48
CA GLY A 183 3.25 -18.87 -6.29
C GLY A 183 4.08 -20.09 -5.94
N PRO A 184 3.54 -21.30 -6.17
CA PRO A 184 4.25 -22.55 -5.91
C PRO A 184 5.49 -22.73 -6.80
N SER A 185 6.40 -23.60 -6.37
CA SER A 185 7.62 -23.89 -7.12
C SER A 185 7.30 -24.62 -8.44
N ILE A 186 8.22 -24.59 -9.41
CA ILE A 186 8.09 -25.37 -10.66
C ILE A 186 7.90 -26.85 -10.30
N GLY A 187 6.73 -27.41 -10.60
CA GLY A 187 6.38 -28.82 -10.35
C GLY A 187 5.32 -29.06 -9.26
N GLU A 188 4.90 -28.02 -8.53
CA GLU A 188 3.88 -28.13 -7.48
C GLU A 188 2.50 -27.67 -8.00
N PHE A 189 1.47 -28.51 -7.83
CA PHE A 189 0.10 -28.24 -8.30
C PHE A 189 -0.69 -27.40 -7.27
N PRO A 190 -1.51 -26.42 -7.70
CA PRO A 190 -1.80 -26.03 -9.08
C PRO A 190 -0.67 -25.18 -9.70
N ASN A 191 -0.16 -25.62 -10.86
CA ASN A 191 0.78 -24.87 -11.70
C ASN A 191 0.03 -23.73 -12.44
N GLY A 192 -0.60 -22.84 -11.69
CA GLY A 192 -1.44 -21.76 -12.18
C GLY A 192 -0.82 -20.40 -11.90
N PHE A 193 0.26 -20.05 -12.62
CA PHE A 193 0.63 -18.63 -12.69
C PHE A 193 -0.19 -18.01 -13.83
N TRP A 194 -1.06 -17.05 -13.48
CA TRP A 194 -1.82 -16.14 -14.35
C TRP A 194 -2.13 -16.65 -15.77
N GLY A 195 -3.23 -17.40 -15.92
CA GLY A 195 -3.71 -17.85 -17.24
C GLY A 195 -3.02 -19.09 -17.80
N LEU A 196 -2.54 -20.00 -16.93
CA LEU A 196 -1.84 -21.26 -17.29
C LEU A 196 -0.44 -21.08 -17.91
N SER A 197 0.18 -19.91 -17.75
CA SER A 197 1.54 -19.64 -18.21
C SER A 197 2.53 -19.62 -17.05
N GLN A 198 3.56 -20.46 -17.08
CA GLN A 198 4.58 -20.56 -16.01
C GLN A 198 5.51 -19.34 -15.89
N SER A 199 5.32 -18.33 -16.75
CA SER A 199 6.10 -17.11 -16.75
C SER A 199 5.42 -15.99 -17.52
N MET A 200 5.76 -14.75 -17.17
CA MET A 200 5.32 -13.55 -17.89
C MET A 200 6.53 -12.68 -18.23
N GLY A 201 6.49 -12.01 -19.37
CA GLY A 201 7.53 -11.07 -19.75
C GLY A 201 7.36 -9.75 -19.01
N ILE A 202 8.43 -9.23 -18.43
CA ILE A 202 8.40 -7.94 -17.72
C ILE A 202 9.53 -7.03 -18.18
N CYS A 203 9.34 -5.71 -18.14
CA CYS A 203 10.40 -4.76 -18.43
C CYS A 203 11.38 -4.62 -17.24
N TYR A 204 12.58 -4.09 -17.50
CA TYR A 204 13.59 -3.85 -16.46
C TYR A 204 13.09 -2.96 -15.33
N LEU A 205 12.31 -1.93 -15.63
CA LEU A 205 11.71 -1.08 -14.60
C LEU A 205 10.79 -1.88 -13.67
N CYS A 206 9.93 -2.75 -14.21
CA CYS A 206 9.08 -3.61 -13.39
C CYS A 206 9.88 -4.59 -12.55
N SER A 207 10.98 -5.14 -13.08
CA SER A 207 11.88 -6.02 -12.31
C SER A 207 12.49 -5.31 -11.10
N PHE A 208 12.80 -4.01 -11.25
CA PHE A 208 13.26 -3.15 -10.16
C PHE A 208 12.13 -2.78 -9.19
N LEU A 209 10.93 -2.47 -9.69
CA LEU A 209 9.79 -2.14 -8.81
C LEU A 209 9.36 -3.33 -7.94
N ILE A 210 9.43 -4.56 -8.46
CA ILE A 210 9.03 -5.76 -7.71
C ILE A 210 9.84 -5.91 -6.41
N ILE A 211 11.13 -5.58 -6.38
CA ILE A 211 11.92 -5.73 -5.15
C ILE A 211 11.54 -4.73 -4.05
N HIS A 212 10.68 -3.74 -4.34
CA HIS A 212 10.20 -2.75 -3.38
C HIS A 212 8.83 -3.11 -2.77
N HIS A 213 8.11 -4.10 -3.31
CA HIS A 213 6.71 -4.33 -2.91
C HIS A 213 6.53 -4.60 -1.41
N HIS A 214 7.49 -5.30 -0.80
CA HIS A 214 7.44 -5.64 0.62
C HIS A 214 7.54 -4.42 1.54
N ILE A 215 8.11 -3.31 1.05
CA ILE A 215 8.24 -2.04 1.79
C ILE A 215 6.87 -1.36 1.91
N ALA A 216 6.02 -1.51 0.90
CA ALA A 216 4.66 -0.96 0.92
C ALA A 216 3.72 -1.71 1.87
N LEU A 217 4.02 -2.98 2.17
CA LEU A 217 3.20 -3.80 3.06
C LEU A 217 3.19 -3.24 4.49
N ILE A 218 2.02 -3.31 5.11
CA ILE A 218 1.75 -2.87 6.47
C ILE A 218 1.56 -4.10 7.33
N ARG A 219 2.44 -4.31 8.31
CA ARG A 219 2.35 -5.47 9.22
C ARG A 219 1.35 -5.18 10.33
N LEU A 220 0.43 -6.12 10.53
CA LEU A 220 -0.58 -6.11 11.57
C LEU A 220 -0.10 -6.85 12.83
N SER A 221 -0.80 -6.64 13.94
CA SER A 221 -0.49 -7.25 15.23
C SER A 221 -0.61 -8.78 15.25
N ASP A 222 -1.47 -9.33 14.38
CA ASP A 222 -1.65 -10.78 14.20
C ASP A 222 -0.56 -11.41 13.32
N GLY A 223 0.40 -10.60 12.85
CA GLY A 223 1.48 -11.04 11.97
C GLY A 223 1.11 -11.08 10.48
N SER A 224 -0.15 -10.85 10.13
CA SER A 224 -0.55 -10.65 8.74
C SER A 224 -0.04 -9.32 8.21
N GLU A 225 0.02 -9.18 6.89
CA GLU A 225 0.38 -7.93 6.23
C GLU A 225 -0.75 -7.49 5.32
N ILE A 226 -0.87 -6.19 5.12
CA ILE A 226 -1.87 -5.63 4.22
C ILE A 226 -1.31 -4.54 3.31
N PHE A 227 -2.01 -4.29 2.22
CA PHE A 227 -1.80 -3.16 1.33
C PHE A 227 -3.15 -2.72 0.76
N ILE A 228 -3.43 -1.42 0.78
CA ILE A 228 -4.63 -0.85 0.18
C ILE A 228 -4.33 -0.52 -1.28
N ASN A 229 -4.82 -1.34 -2.20
CA ASN A 229 -4.69 -1.15 -3.64
C ASN A 229 -5.87 -0.30 -4.16
N ALA A 230 -5.61 0.63 -5.08
CA ALA A 230 -6.60 1.55 -5.63
C ALA A 230 -6.20 2.02 -7.05
N PRO A 231 -7.10 2.61 -7.85
CA PRO A 231 -6.80 3.02 -9.23
C PRO A 231 -6.00 4.34 -9.35
N SER A 232 -5.38 4.82 -8.28
CA SER A 232 -4.56 6.05 -8.28
C SER A 232 -3.41 5.91 -7.30
N PHE A 233 -2.19 6.26 -7.73
CA PHE A 233 -1.01 6.25 -6.84
C PHE A 233 -1.14 7.27 -5.72
N GLN A 234 -1.76 8.41 -5.98
CA GLN A 234 -2.01 9.41 -4.94
C GLN A 234 -2.91 8.83 -3.84
N VAL A 235 -4.00 8.19 -4.24
CA VAL A 235 -4.93 7.52 -3.32
C VAL A 235 -4.21 6.43 -2.54
N MET A 236 -3.50 5.52 -3.22
CA MET A 236 -2.77 4.44 -2.56
C MET A 236 -1.71 4.95 -1.58
N TYR A 237 -0.96 5.98 -1.96
CA TYR A 237 0.07 6.57 -1.12
C TYR A 237 -0.53 7.10 0.20
N TYR A 238 -1.57 7.94 0.13
CA TYR A 238 -2.20 8.50 1.33
C TYR A 238 -2.93 7.44 2.16
N LEU A 239 -3.69 6.53 1.53
CA LEU A 239 -4.41 5.48 2.25
C LEU A 239 -3.45 4.54 3.01
N ASN A 240 -2.38 4.08 2.37
CA ASN A 240 -1.42 3.18 3.03
C ASN A 240 -0.58 3.91 4.09
N LYS A 241 -0.21 5.18 3.87
CA LYS A 241 0.49 6.00 4.87
C LYS A 241 -0.37 6.20 6.12
N PHE A 242 -1.64 6.53 5.92
CA PHE A 242 -2.58 6.68 7.03
C PHE A 242 -2.85 5.35 7.73
N ALA A 243 -3.15 4.28 6.99
CA ALA A 243 -3.39 2.97 7.57
C ALA A 243 -2.21 2.58 8.48
N ARG A 244 -0.97 2.73 7.99
CA ARG A 244 0.25 2.47 8.77
C ARG A 244 0.33 3.28 10.07
N GLN A 245 -0.09 4.55 10.06
CA GLN A 245 -0.15 5.38 11.27
C GLN A 245 -1.19 4.84 12.26
N VAL A 246 -2.38 4.51 11.77
CA VAL A 246 -3.48 3.97 12.61
C VAL A 246 -3.05 2.66 13.29
N PHE A 247 -2.36 1.77 12.58
CA PHE A 247 -1.92 0.50 13.18
C PHE A 247 -0.84 0.61 14.24
N SER A 248 -0.06 1.68 14.23
CA SER A 248 0.94 1.90 15.27
C SER A 248 0.33 2.31 16.63
N VAL A 249 -0.96 2.70 16.64
CA VAL A 249 -1.60 3.36 17.80
C VAL A 249 -2.75 2.53 18.41
N LEU A 250 -3.46 1.71 17.62
CA LEU A 250 -4.67 1.02 18.10
C LEU A 250 -4.40 -0.27 18.90
N SER A 251 -5.39 -0.72 19.67
CA SER A 251 -5.34 -2.00 20.39
C SER A 251 -5.83 -3.17 19.52
N PHE A 252 -5.48 -4.41 19.91
CA PHE A 252 -5.84 -5.65 19.19
C PHE A 252 -7.36 -5.84 18.99
N GLU A 253 -8.19 -5.39 19.93
CA GLU A 253 -9.65 -5.53 19.84
C GLU A 253 -10.27 -4.55 18.83
N GLU A 254 -9.69 -3.36 18.67
CA GLU A 254 -10.14 -2.32 17.73
C GLU A 254 -9.72 -2.63 16.28
N MET A 255 -8.65 -3.42 16.12
CA MET A 255 -8.07 -3.85 14.84
C MET A 255 -8.80 -5.01 14.16
N ARG A 256 -9.85 -5.57 14.77
CA ARG A 256 -10.36 -6.93 14.46
C ARG A 256 -10.87 -7.16 13.03
N SER A 257 -11.03 -6.12 12.20
CA SER A 257 -11.56 -6.27 10.84
C SER A 257 -10.79 -5.45 9.80
N LYS A 258 -10.32 -6.14 8.74
CA LYS A 258 -9.81 -5.55 7.48
C LYS A 258 -10.79 -4.50 6.94
N ARG A 259 -12.09 -4.71 7.13
CA ARG A 259 -13.17 -3.79 6.78
C ARG A 259 -13.01 -2.42 7.42
N ASN A 260 -12.72 -2.39 8.72
CA ASN A 260 -12.60 -1.16 9.50
C ASN A 260 -11.40 -0.37 9.06
N ILE A 261 -10.28 -1.04 8.84
CA ILE A 261 -9.04 -0.44 8.36
C ILE A 261 -9.29 0.30 7.03
N LEU A 262 -9.92 -0.40 6.08
CA LEU A 262 -10.23 0.18 4.79
C LEU A 262 -11.14 1.39 4.94
N ALA A 263 -12.19 1.24 5.76
CA ALA A 263 -13.17 2.28 6.00
C ALA A 263 -12.57 3.54 6.61
N ILE A 264 -11.79 3.40 7.69
CA ILE A 264 -11.14 4.53 8.37
C ILE A 264 -10.20 5.22 7.39
N SER A 265 -9.44 4.45 6.60
CA SER A 265 -8.53 5.02 5.60
C SER A 265 -9.28 5.83 4.55
N ILE A 266 -10.40 5.31 4.05
CA ILE A 266 -11.25 6.02 3.09
C ILE A 266 -11.87 7.28 3.71
N ILE A 267 -12.38 7.19 4.94
CA ILE A 267 -12.95 8.32 5.67
C ILE A 267 -11.89 9.42 5.82
N GLU A 268 -10.69 9.07 6.26
CA GLU A 268 -9.61 10.04 6.44
C GLU A 268 -9.20 10.69 5.11
N TYR A 269 -9.08 9.89 4.06
CA TYR A 269 -8.78 10.42 2.74
C TYR A 269 -9.86 11.42 2.29
N ALA A 270 -11.14 11.09 2.50
CA ALA A 270 -12.27 11.94 2.15
C ALA A 270 -12.36 13.22 3.00
N THR A 271 -11.90 13.20 4.25
CA THR A 271 -11.93 14.37 5.14
C THR A 271 -10.73 15.29 4.91
N LYS A 272 -9.53 14.75 4.68
CA LYS A 272 -8.28 15.51 4.56
C LYS A 272 -7.99 16.05 3.16
N ILE A 273 -8.43 15.38 2.10
CA ILE A 273 -8.08 15.76 0.73
C ILE A 273 -9.27 16.47 0.06
N GLN A 274 -9.05 17.69 -0.46
CA GLN A 274 -10.03 18.40 -1.31
C GLN A 274 -10.11 17.70 -2.67
N THR A 275 -11.01 16.73 -2.81
CA THR A 275 -11.14 15.93 -4.03
C THR A 275 -11.64 16.74 -5.22
N THR A 276 -10.71 17.24 -6.04
CA THR A 276 -10.98 17.67 -7.41
C THR A 276 -10.55 16.53 -8.33
N LEU A 277 -11.50 15.79 -8.90
CA LEU A 277 -11.49 15.25 -10.27
C LEU A 277 -12.55 14.15 -10.41
N GLY A 278 -13.76 14.60 -10.75
CA GLY A 278 -14.67 13.91 -11.65
C GLY A 278 -15.00 12.46 -11.34
N MET A 279 -15.96 12.25 -10.44
CA MET A 279 -16.77 11.04 -10.32
C MET A 279 -15.98 9.72 -10.32
N TRP A 280 -15.41 9.33 -9.17
CA TRP A 280 -15.39 7.94 -8.67
C TRP A 280 -15.75 6.84 -9.68
N THR A 281 -14.97 6.60 -10.73
CA THR A 281 -15.29 5.56 -11.72
C THR A 281 -15.06 4.20 -11.07
N GLY A 282 -16.08 3.69 -10.38
CA GLY A 282 -16.23 2.31 -9.88
C GLY A 282 -15.08 1.81 -9.00
N MET A 283 -15.12 2.12 -7.71
CA MET A 283 -14.02 1.92 -6.76
C MET A 283 -13.54 0.48 -6.60
N ASN A 284 -12.60 0.08 -7.46
CA ASN A 284 -11.75 -1.09 -7.29
C ASN A 284 -10.70 -0.85 -6.19
N ILE A 285 -11.14 -0.38 -5.01
CA ILE A 285 -10.27 -0.32 -3.83
C ILE A 285 -10.39 -1.64 -3.10
N GLU A 286 -9.25 -2.26 -2.87
CA GLU A 286 -9.14 -3.54 -2.18
C GLU A 286 -8.03 -3.47 -1.14
N ILE A 287 -8.28 -4.11 0.01
CA ILE A 287 -7.21 -4.56 0.88
C ILE A 287 -6.70 -5.87 0.31
N VAL A 288 -5.45 -5.87 -0.12
CA VAL A 288 -4.67 -7.07 -0.29
C VAL A 288 -4.15 -7.45 1.07
N SER A 289 -4.36 -8.70 1.48
CA SER A 289 -3.87 -9.22 2.74
C SER A 289 -3.00 -10.45 2.49
N ARG A 290 -1.86 -10.51 3.17
CA ARG A 290 -0.90 -11.60 3.08
C ARG A 290 -0.75 -12.27 4.43
N HIS A 291 -0.87 -13.60 4.47
CA HIS A 291 -0.56 -14.42 5.63
C HIS A 291 0.37 -15.56 5.20
N GLY A 292 1.67 -15.39 5.42
CA GLY A 292 2.68 -16.27 4.84
C GLY A 292 2.66 -16.19 3.31
N SER A 293 2.41 -17.32 2.64
CA SER A 293 2.30 -17.41 1.18
C SER A 293 0.87 -17.24 0.64
N GLN A 294 -0.13 -17.08 1.51
CA GLN A 294 -1.51 -16.88 1.09
C GLN A 294 -1.77 -15.39 0.88
N VAL A 295 -2.37 -15.05 -0.26
CA VAL A 295 -2.83 -13.70 -0.59
C VAL A 295 -4.35 -13.72 -0.75
N ASP A 296 -5.02 -12.91 0.06
CA ASP A 296 -6.48 -12.71 0.04
C ASP A 296 -6.80 -11.27 -0.35
N PHE A 297 -7.95 -11.08 -1.00
CA PHE A 297 -8.44 -9.77 -1.40
C PHE A 297 -9.74 -9.47 -0.66
N PHE A 298 -9.86 -8.27 -0.14
CA PHE A 298 -11.06 -7.78 0.52
C PHE A 298 -11.45 -6.43 -0.06
N SER A 299 -12.71 -6.27 -0.44
CA SER A 299 -13.26 -4.98 -0.86
C SER A 299 -14.53 -4.68 -0.07
N LEU A 300 -14.81 -3.38 0.09
CA LEU A 300 -16.07 -2.94 0.68
C LEU A 300 -17.18 -2.94 -0.40
N PRO A 301 -18.45 -3.19 -0.02
CA PRO A 301 -19.57 -2.99 -0.91
C PRO A 301 -19.60 -1.56 -1.47
N TYR A 302 -19.90 -1.42 -2.77
CA TYR A 302 -19.84 -0.13 -3.47
C TYR A 302 -20.68 0.98 -2.81
N ASN A 303 -21.88 0.63 -2.34
CA ASN A 303 -22.76 1.51 -1.57
C ASN A 303 -22.11 1.99 -0.27
N VAL A 304 -21.51 1.12 0.54
CA VAL A 304 -20.79 1.50 1.77
C VAL A 304 -19.68 2.47 1.45
N ILE A 305 -18.86 2.14 0.46
CA ILE A 305 -17.73 2.97 0.06
C ILE A 305 -18.21 4.38 -0.31
N GLN A 306 -19.25 4.50 -1.13
CA GLN A 306 -19.76 5.80 -1.53
C GLN A 306 -20.39 6.59 -0.38
N LEU A 307 -20.95 5.92 0.63
CA LEU A 307 -21.46 6.58 1.84
C LEU A 307 -20.31 7.17 2.64
N ILE A 308 -19.33 6.37 3.02
CA ILE A 308 -18.19 6.81 3.84
C ILE A 308 -17.24 7.76 3.12
N SER A 309 -17.36 7.85 1.79
CA SER A 309 -16.64 8.79 0.94
C SER A 309 -17.32 10.16 0.81
N ASP A 310 -18.59 10.30 1.22
CA ASP A 310 -19.27 11.59 1.23
C ASP A 310 -18.70 12.45 2.36
N ARG A 311 -18.18 13.64 2.04
CA ARG A 311 -17.50 14.51 3.01
C ARG A 311 -18.34 14.81 4.26
N ARG A 312 -19.67 14.92 4.14
CA ARG A 312 -20.55 15.21 5.29
C ARG A 312 -20.68 13.97 6.17
N ILE A 313 -20.87 12.80 5.56
CA ILE A 313 -20.96 11.51 6.26
C ILE A 313 -19.60 11.16 6.89
N ALA A 314 -18.51 11.23 6.13
CA ALA A 314 -17.14 11.00 6.58
C ALA A 314 -16.76 11.91 7.74
N GLY A 315 -17.04 13.22 7.60
CA GLY A 315 -16.78 14.20 8.66
C GLY A 315 -17.56 13.90 9.93
N LEU A 316 -18.81 13.46 9.81
CA LEU A 316 -19.64 13.10 10.97
C LEU A 316 -19.19 11.79 11.62
N LEU A 317 -18.82 10.78 10.84
CA LEU A 317 -18.24 9.53 11.36
C LEU A 317 -16.92 9.77 12.09
N SER A 318 -16.05 10.61 11.52
CA SER A 318 -14.80 11.03 12.14
C SER A 318 -15.04 11.79 13.45
N GLN A 319 -16.04 12.68 13.50
CA GLN A 319 -16.43 13.40 14.72
C GLN A 319 -17.03 12.49 15.80
N ILE A 320 -17.78 11.45 15.42
CA ILE A 320 -18.34 10.50 16.37
C ILE A 320 -17.21 9.66 16.98
N GLY A 321 -16.30 9.14 16.17
CA GLY A 321 -15.10 8.42 16.61
C GLY A 321 -15.36 7.04 17.24
N GLU A 322 -16.57 6.50 17.14
CA GLU A 322 -16.95 5.22 17.76
C GLU A 322 -16.99 4.08 16.73
N PHE A 323 -16.18 3.03 16.95
CA PHE A 323 -16.11 1.87 16.07
C PHE A 323 -17.42 1.10 15.97
N SER A 324 -18.21 1.03 17.04
CA SER A 324 -19.54 0.40 17.03
C SER A 324 -20.45 1.04 15.99
N ILE A 325 -20.49 2.37 15.94
CA ILE A 325 -21.27 3.15 14.98
C ILE A 325 -20.73 2.97 13.57
N LEU A 326 -19.39 3.02 13.40
CA LEU A 326 -18.77 2.74 12.12
C LEU A 326 -19.12 1.34 11.62
N ASN A 327 -19.02 0.31 12.46
CA ASN A 327 -19.31 -1.07 12.09
C ASN A 327 -20.73 -1.23 11.56
N HIS A 328 -21.74 -0.63 12.19
CA HIS A 328 -23.10 -0.69 11.67
C HIS A 328 -23.27 0.03 10.32
N VAL A 329 -22.55 1.14 10.07
CA VAL A 329 -22.54 1.76 8.73
C VAL A 329 -21.88 0.83 7.72
N LEU A 330 -20.79 0.19 8.11
CA LEU A 330 -20.07 -0.73 7.25
C LEU A 330 -20.94 -1.93 6.92
N ASP A 331 -21.62 -2.52 7.90
CA ASP A 331 -22.51 -3.68 7.76
C ASP A 331 -23.86 -3.34 7.12
N GLU A 332 -24.10 -2.06 6.76
CA GLU A 332 -25.37 -1.55 6.20
C GLU A 332 -26.57 -1.73 7.13
N ASP A 333 -26.32 -1.89 8.43
CA ASP A 333 -27.33 -2.08 9.45
C ASP A 333 -27.83 -0.73 10.01
N PHE A 334 -28.47 0.03 9.13
CA PHE A 334 -28.97 1.37 9.48
C PHE A 334 -30.14 1.33 10.48
N SER A 335 -30.89 0.23 10.51
CA SER A 335 -31.96 0.00 11.49
C SER A 335 -31.39 -0.04 12.91
N GLN A 336 -30.28 -0.77 13.10
CA GLN A 336 -29.62 -0.86 14.40
C GLN A 336 -28.99 0.47 14.81
N LEU A 337 -28.50 1.28 13.87
CA LEU A 337 -28.02 2.64 14.16
C LEU A 337 -29.11 3.54 14.72
N VAL A 338 -30.31 3.51 14.15
CA VAL A 338 -31.45 4.28 14.68
C VAL A 338 -31.81 3.82 16.10
N GLU A 339 -31.81 2.51 16.34
CA GLU A 339 -32.06 1.97 17.67
C GLU A 339 -31.00 2.39 18.70
N ILE A 340 -29.71 2.36 18.30
CA ILE A 340 -28.60 2.84 19.13
C ILE A 340 -28.80 4.32 19.46
N GLY A 341 -29.11 5.15 18.47
CA GLY A 341 -29.42 6.57 18.67
C GLY A 341 -30.54 6.77 19.69
N TYR A 342 -31.63 6.02 19.57
CA TYR A 342 -32.76 6.11 20.50
C TYR A 342 -32.39 5.70 21.93
N ARG A 343 -31.68 4.58 22.11
CA ARG A 343 -31.24 4.09 23.43
C ARG A 343 -30.25 5.07 24.07
N LEU A 344 -29.27 5.58 23.32
CA LEU A 344 -28.31 6.56 23.80
C LEU A 344 -28.98 7.88 24.19
N LEU A 345 -29.96 8.36 23.41
CA LEU A 345 -30.73 9.56 23.74
C LEU A 345 -31.47 9.37 25.07
N ARG A 346 -32.20 8.26 25.21
CA ARG A 346 -32.98 7.94 26.42
C ARG A 346 -32.10 7.89 27.67
N ILE A 347 -30.92 7.29 27.57
CA ILE A 347 -29.94 7.22 28.68
C ILE A 347 -29.31 8.60 28.93
N GLY A 348 -29.02 9.35 27.87
CA GLY A 348 -28.40 10.67 27.93
C GLY A 348 -29.28 11.74 28.58
N LEU A 349 -30.61 11.59 28.53
CA LEU A 349 -31.57 12.47 29.22
C LEU A 349 -31.59 12.27 30.75
N LYS A 350 -31.05 11.16 31.26
CA LYS A 350 -30.95 10.89 32.71
C LYS A 350 -29.66 11.45 33.30
N ARG A 351 -29.71 11.88 34.56
CA ARG A 351 -28.49 12.19 35.31
C ARG A 351 -27.68 10.92 35.54
N TYR A 352 -26.36 11.02 35.58
CA TYR A 352 -25.48 9.85 35.73
C TYR A 352 -25.81 9.01 36.98
N SER A 353 -26.18 9.67 38.09
CA SER A 353 -26.61 9.03 39.35
C SER A 353 -27.92 8.25 39.25
N GLU A 354 -28.74 8.51 38.23
CA GLU A 354 -30.04 7.87 38.00
C GLU A 354 -29.95 6.70 37.01
N ARG A 355 -28.77 6.48 36.42
CA ARG A 355 -28.55 5.40 35.46
C ARG A 355 -28.41 4.06 36.18
N GLY A 356 -29.20 3.08 35.75
CA GLY A 356 -29.08 1.71 36.23
C GLY A 356 -27.80 1.04 35.73
N LYS A 357 -27.38 -0.06 36.39
CA LYS A 357 -26.21 -0.86 35.97
C LYS A 357 -26.28 -1.26 34.49
N ALA A 358 -27.43 -1.74 34.02
CA ALA A 358 -27.64 -2.14 32.63
C ALA A 358 -27.47 -0.98 31.62
N GLU A 359 -27.81 0.25 32.00
CA GLU A 359 -27.67 1.43 31.13
C GLU A 359 -26.20 1.83 31.01
N ASN A 360 -25.46 1.78 32.13
CA ASN A 360 -24.02 2.02 32.14
C ASN A 360 -23.27 0.92 31.39
N ASP A 361 -23.66 -0.35 31.54
CA ASP A 361 -23.09 -1.47 30.80
C ASP A 361 -23.33 -1.34 29.29
N TYR A 362 -24.51 -0.86 28.88
CA TYR A 362 -24.81 -0.59 27.47
C TYR A 362 -23.96 0.55 26.92
N VAL A 363 -23.86 1.68 27.63
CA VAL A 363 -23.02 2.82 27.24
C VAL A 363 -21.55 2.40 27.11
N ASN A 364 -21.02 1.64 28.06
CA ASN A 364 -19.64 1.18 28.03
C ASN A 364 -19.36 0.19 26.89
N ARG A 365 -20.37 -0.54 26.44
CA ARG A 365 -20.26 -1.44 25.28
C ARG A 365 -20.31 -0.71 23.95
N MET A 366 -21.12 0.34 23.87
CA MET A 366 -21.35 1.07 22.62
C MET A 366 -20.36 2.21 22.41
N LEU A 367 -19.96 2.89 23.47
CA LEU A 367 -19.10 4.07 23.42
C LEU A 367 -17.79 3.76 24.12
N HIS A 368 -16.68 3.87 23.40
CA HIS A 368 -15.34 3.68 23.92
C HIS A 368 -14.75 4.99 24.42
N LEU A 369 -15.01 6.11 23.74
CA LEU A 369 -14.44 7.41 24.08
C LEU A 369 -15.07 7.94 25.38
N ASN A 370 -14.23 8.35 26.34
CA ASN A 370 -14.70 8.84 27.64
C ASN A 370 -15.59 10.08 27.51
N GLU A 371 -15.27 10.98 26.56
CA GLU A 371 -16.12 12.14 26.27
C GLU A 371 -17.54 11.73 25.82
N ASN A 372 -17.64 10.67 25.03
CA ASN A 372 -18.89 10.15 24.50
C ASN A 372 -19.69 9.40 25.57
N LYS A 373 -19.02 8.62 26.43
CA LYS A 373 -19.64 7.99 27.60
C LYS A 373 -20.28 9.01 28.55
N ASN A 374 -19.62 10.16 28.72
CA ASN A 374 -20.10 11.24 29.59
C ASN A 374 -21.30 11.98 28.98
N ASN A 375 -21.39 12.05 27.64
CA ASN A 375 -22.51 12.70 26.96
C ASN A 375 -23.15 11.82 25.86
N PRO A 376 -23.90 10.77 26.23
CA PRO A 376 -24.57 9.89 25.27
C PRO A 376 -25.61 10.61 24.40
N ALA A 377 -26.23 11.68 24.92
CA ALA A 377 -27.22 12.46 24.18
C ALA A 377 -26.60 13.18 22.98
N ARG A 378 -25.38 13.74 23.13
CA ARG A 378 -24.63 14.34 22.02
C ARG A 378 -24.35 13.31 20.91
N VAL A 379 -23.91 12.12 21.31
CA VAL A 379 -23.63 11.04 20.34
C VAL A 379 -24.91 10.62 19.63
N ALA A 380 -26.02 10.48 20.35
CA ALA A 380 -27.32 10.16 19.76
C ALA A 380 -27.75 11.20 18.70
N GLU A 381 -27.59 12.49 18.99
CA GLU A 381 -27.87 13.57 18.05
C GLU A 381 -27.02 13.44 16.77
N GLN A 382 -25.73 13.15 16.91
CA GLN A 382 -24.83 12.92 15.78
C GLN A 382 -25.23 11.66 14.99
N VAL A 383 -25.63 10.58 15.66
CA VAL A 383 -26.13 9.35 15.01
C VAL A 383 -27.40 9.64 14.22
N PHE A 384 -28.36 10.40 14.75
CA PHE A 384 -29.56 10.76 13.99
C PHE A 384 -29.26 11.62 12.77
N LYS A 385 -28.34 12.59 12.89
CA LYS A 385 -27.85 13.38 11.75
C LYS A 385 -27.20 12.48 10.70
N LEU A 386 -26.44 11.48 11.12
CA LEU A 386 -25.80 10.51 10.24
C LEU A 386 -26.86 9.70 9.47
N CYS A 387 -27.85 9.14 10.16
CA CYS A 387 -28.94 8.41 9.53
C CYS A 387 -29.69 9.26 8.50
N ALA A 388 -30.00 10.51 8.84
CA ALA A 388 -30.69 11.43 7.92
C ALA A 388 -29.87 11.71 6.65
N LEU A 389 -28.55 11.88 6.77
CA LEU A 389 -27.66 12.08 5.62
C LEU A 389 -27.54 10.82 4.75
N ILE A 390 -27.50 9.65 5.36
CA ILE A 390 -27.46 8.37 4.65
C ILE A 390 -28.75 8.17 3.85
N GLU A 391 -29.91 8.40 4.47
CA GLU A 391 -31.22 8.28 3.83
C GLU A 391 -31.39 9.30 2.69
N GLU A 392 -30.96 10.55 2.89
CA GLU A 392 -30.93 11.58 1.84
C GLU A 392 -30.12 11.10 0.62
N LYS A 393 -28.94 10.50 0.86
CA LYS A 393 -28.05 10.03 -0.20
C LYS A 393 -28.64 8.85 -0.96
N GLN A 394 -29.30 7.92 -0.27
CA GLN A 394 -29.96 6.76 -0.87
C GLN A 394 -31.14 7.19 -1.75
N LYS A 395 -32.07 8.01 -1.23
CA LYS A 395 -33.23 8.50 -1.98
C LYS A 395 -32.87 9.28 -3.24
N ARG A 396 -31.80 10.10 -3.18
CA ARG A 396 -31.31 10.81 -4.38
C ARG A 396 -30.94 9.84 -5.50
N ARG A 397 -30.39 8.66 -5.19
CA ARG A 397 -30.00 7.68 -6.20
C ARG A 397 -31.18 6.97 -6.83
N GLU A 398 -32.12 6.52 -6.02
CA GLU A 398 -33.35 5.88 -6.50
C GLU A 398 -34.04 6.79 -7.53
N ASN A 399 -34.09 8.10 -7.26
CA ASN A 399 -34.61 9.09 -8.20
C ASN A 399 -33.76 9.21 -9.48
N TYR A 400 -32.42 9.19 -9.40
CA TYR A 400 -31.55 9.23 -10.59
C TYR A 400 -31.65 7.97 -11.45
N GLU A 401 -31.70 6.78 -10.84
CA GLU A 401 -31.85 5.50 -11.54
C GLU A 401 -33.23 5.39 -12.20
N TYR A 402 -34.28 5.84 -11.52
CA TYR A 402 -35.63 5.93 -12.09
C TYR A 402 -35.67 6.85 -13.31
N ILE A 403 -35.05 8.03 -13.27
CA ILE A 403 -34.98 8.97 -14.41
C ILE A 403 -34.17 8.39 -15.57
N ARG A 404 -33.10 7.64 -15.30
CA ARG A 404 -32.28 6.99 -16.33
C ARG A 404 -33.04 5.86 -17.03
N ASN A 405 -33.77 5.04 -16.27
CA ASN A 405 -34.53 3.90 -16.78
C ASN A 405 -35.83 4.29 -17.49
N THR A 406 -36.31 5.53 -17.30
CA THR A 406 -37.50 6.07 -17.99
C THR A 406 -37.16 6.88 -19.25
N ARG A 407 -35.87 7.13 -19.52
CA ARG A 407 -35.37 7.89 -20.67
C ARG A 407 -34.48 7.08 -21.63
N GLY A 408 -34.24 5.81 -21.35
CA GLY A 408 -33.67 4.83 -22.28
C GLY A 408 -34.76 3.87 -22.74
#